data_AF-A0AAD5A6Z2-F1
#
_entry.id   AF-A0AAD5A6Z2-F1
#
_cell.length_a   1.000
_cell.length_b   1.000
_cell.length_c   1.000
_cell.angle_alpha   90.00
_cell.angle_beta   90.00
_cell.angle_gamma   90.00
#
_symmetry.space_group_name_H-M   'P 1'
#
loop_
_entity.id
_entity.type
_entity.pdbx_description
1 polymer ?
#
loop_
_entity_poly.entity_id
_entity_poly.type
_entity_poly.pdbx_seq_one_letter_code
_entity_poly.pdbx_strand_id
1 'polypeptide(L)'
;MVTPMHIVHIKKGYSSVSEATKDQSGLAVLGMLYQESPNRNRKYDSIINALSSIKYPGNKTTVGPVSLDSLLPPHCELKKYFRYNGSLTTPNCSESVIWTVFENTTKLSKQQPGIHYSFP
;
A
#
# COMPACT_ATOMS: atom_id res chain seq x y z
N MET A 1 -6.59 10.39 11.64
CA MET A 1 -5.38 9.55 11.47
C MET A 1 -5.24 9.25 9.98
N VAL A 2 -4.03 9.25 9.43
CA VAL A 2 -3.77 8.95 8.01
C VAL A 2 -3.08 7.58 7.97
N THR A 3 -3.70 6.61 7.32
CA THR A 3 -3.11 5.26 7.16
C THR A 3 -2.46 5.16 5.78
N PRO A 4 -1.21 4.69 5.66
CA PRO A 4 -0.58 4.50 4.36
C PRO A 4 -0.94 3.13 3.75
N MET A 5 -1.04 3.07 2.42
CA MET A 5 -0.96 1.83 1.63
C MET A 5 0.30 1.86 0.76
N HIS A 6 0.97 0.72 0.69
CA HIS A 6 2.16 0.53 -0.13
C HIS A 6 1.91 -0.55 -1.19
N ILE A 7 2.25 -0.26 -2.45
CA ILE A 7 2.41 -1.27 -3.51
C ILE A 7 3.90 -1.41 -3.80
N VAL A 8 4.44 -2.60 -3.53
CA VAL A 8 5.87 -2.89 -3.64
C VAL A 8 6.15 -3.60 -4.97
N HIS A 9 7.10 -3.06 -5.74
CA HIS A 9 7.56 -3.63 -6.99
C HIS A 9 9.02 -4.07 -6.88
N ILE A 10 9.34 -5.17 -7.54
CA ILE A 10 10.71 -5.69 -7.67
C ILE A 10 11.24 -5.26 -9.04
N LYS A 11 12.45 -4.69 -9.07
CA LYS A 11 13.14 -4.33 -10.31
C LYS A 11 13.37 -5.57 -11.17
N LYS A 12 13.08 -5.45 -12.47
CA LYS A 12 13.26 -6.55 -13.43
C LYS A 12 14.70 -7.07 -13.38
N GLY A 13 14.84 -8.39 -13.35
CA GLY A 13 16.13 -9.07 -13.23
C GLY A 13 16.35 -9.73 -11.87
N TYR A 14 15.60 -9.32 -10.84
CA TYR A 14 15.58 -9.98 -9.54
C TYR A 14 14.35 -10.86 -9.38
N SER A 15 14.53 -11.97 -8.67
CA SER A 15 13.49 -12.98 -8.43
C SER A 15 12.78 -12.84 -7.09
N SER A 16 13.38 -12.08 -6.16
CA SER A 16 12.87 -11.92 -4.79
C SER A 16 13.22 -10.55 -4.21
N VAL A 17 12.48 -10.14 -3.18
CA VAL A 17 12.78 -8.94 -2.39
C VAL A 17 14.18 -9.04 -1.79
N SER A 18 14.56 -10.19 -1.23
CA SER A 18 15.86 -10.39 -0.57
C SER A 18 17.05 -10.24 -1.53
N GLU A 19 16.86 -10.54 -2.81
CA GLU A 19 17.89 -10.36 -3.84
C GLU A 19 17.96 -8.88 -4.24
N ALA A 20 16.80 -8.28 -4.50
CA ALA A 20 16.67 -6.90 -4.92
C ALA A 20 17.18 -5.90 -3.86
N THR A 21 17.07 -6.21 -2.57
CA THR A 21 17.56 -5.33 -1.49
C THR A 21 19.09 -5.13 -1.50
N LYS A 22 19.83 -5.91 -2.29
CA LYS A 22 21.28 -5.72 -2.48
C LYS A 22 21.62 -4.62 -3.49
N ASP A 23 20.64 -4.15 -4.26
CA ASP A 23 20.73 -3.02 -5.17
C ASP A 23 20.05 -1.80 -4.54
N GLN A 24 20.73 -0.65 -4.52
CA GLN A 24 20.21 0.62 -3.99
C GLN A 24 18.87 1.06 -4.65
N SER A 25 18.58 0.52 -5.83
CA SER A 25 17.38 0.78 -6.64
C SER A 25 16.54 -0.48 -6.92
N GLY A 26 16.79 -1.57 -6.20
CA GLY A 26 16.19 -2.87 -6.48
C GLY A 26 14.68 -2.93 -6.26
N LEU A 27 14.14 -2.01 -5.45
CA LEU A 27 12.71 -1.92 -5.16
C LEU A 27 12.15 -0.56 -5.56
N ALA A 28 10.89 -0.56 -6.01
CA ALA A 28 10.10 0.66 -6.17
C ALA A 28 8.81 0.55 -5.37
N VAL A 29 8.55 1.52 -4.51
CA VAL A 29 7.33 1.53 -3.67
C VAL A 29 6.44 2.70 -4.07
N LEU A 30 5.18 2.40 -4.36
CA LEU A 30 4.12 3.40 -4.50
C LEU A 30 3.42 3.56 -3.16
N GLY A 31 3.52 4.75 -2.56
CA GLY A 31 2.87 5.13 -1.31
C GLY A 31 1.64 5.98 -1.55
N MET A 32 0.53 5.59 -0.91
CA MET A 32 -0.74 6.32 -0.93
C MET A 32 -1.19 6.58 0.50
N LEU A 33 -1.64 7.79 0.77
CA LEU A 33 -2.15 8.19 2.06
C LEU A 33 -3.68 8.11 2.07
N TYR A 34 -4.26 7.52 3.11
CA TYR A 34 -5.70 7.47 3.29
C TYR A 34 -6.22 8.63 4.11
N GLN A 35 -7.35 9.20 3.65
CA GLN A 35 -8.09 10.22 4.37
C GLN A 35 -9.53 9.75 4.63
N GLU A 36 -10.00 10.01 5.85
CA GLU A 36 -11.39 9.73 6.23
C GLU A 36 -12.36 10.56 5.39
N SER A 37 -13.47 9.93 5.01
CA SER A 37 -14.56 10.51 4.24
C SER A 37 -15.91 9.99 4.80
N PRO A 38 -17.02 10.72 4.61
CA PRO A 38 -18.35 10.18 4.92
C PRO A 38 -18.76 9.07 3.95
N ASN A 39 -18.21 9.06 2.74
CA ASN A 39 -18.58 8.16 1.67
C ASN A 39 -17.73 6.89 1.66
N ARG A 40 -18.40 5.73 1.56
CA ARG A 40 -17.77 4.42 1.41
C ARG A 40 -17.14 4.27 0.03
N ASN A 41 -15.88 3.86 -0.02
CA ASN A 41 -15.18 3.62 -1.27
C ASN A 41 -15.26 2.13 -1.65
N ARG A 42 -16.20 1.80 -2.53
CA ARG A 42 -16.50 0.40 -2.91
C ARG A 42 -15.32 -0.33 -3.59
N LYS A 43 -14.34 0.40 -4.14
CA LYS A 43 -13.15 -0.18 -4.77
C LYS A 43 -12.31 -1.01 -3.79
N TYR A 44 -12.42 -0.71 -2.48
CA TYR A 44 -11.69 -1.42 -1.42
C TYR A 44 -12.52 -2.52 -0.75
N ASP A 45 -13.79 -2.70 -1.11
CA ASP A 45 -14.70 -3.61 -0.40
C ASP A 45 -14.20 -5.05 -0.40
N SER A 46 -13.66 -5.56 -1.51
CA SER A 46 -13.12 -6.93 -1.58
C SER A 46 -12.02 -7.18 -0.55
N ILE A 47 -11.06 -6.26 -0.43
CA ILE A 47 -9.95 -6.38 0.54
C ILE A 47 -10.49 -6.23 1.96
N ILE A 48 -11.30 -5.19 2.20
CA ILE A 48 -11.85 -4.86 3.50
C ILE A 48 -12.73 -5.99 4.06
N ASN A 49 -13.60 -6.57 3.23
CA ASN A 49 -14.48 -7.65 3.66
C ASN A 49 -13.67 -8.89 4.02
N ALA A 50 -12.57 -9.17 3.30
CA ALA A 50 -11.67 -10.28 3.61
C ALA A 50 -10.98 -10.12 4.99
N LEU A 51 -10.72 -8.89 5.44
CA LEU A 51 -10.10 -8.63 6.76
C LEU A 51 -10.92 -9.22 7.92
N SER A 52 -12.25 -9.31 7.78
CA SER A 52 -13.13 -9.89 8.80
C SER A 52 -12.83 -11.38 9.11
N SER A 53 -12.20 -12.08 8.16
CA SER A 53 -11.85 -13.50 8.26
C SER A 53 -10.43 -13.74 8.83
N ILE A 54 -9.62 -12.69 8.99
CA ILE A 54 -8.22 -12.79 9.45
C ILE A 54 -7.98 -12.03 10.77
N LYS A 55 -8.74 -12.40 11.80
CA LYS A 55 -8.71 -11.72 13.11
C LYS A 55 -7.44 -11.97 13.92
N TYR A 56 -6.76 -13.10 13.72
CA TYR A 56 -5.61 -13.53 14.51
C TYR A 56 -4.33 -13.62 13.66
N PRO A 57 -3.15 -13.36 14.25
CA PRO A 57 -1.87 -13.53 13.55
C PRO A 57 -1.73 -14.93 12.95
N GLY A 58 -1.27 -15.00 11.70
CA GLY A 58 -1.10 -16.25 10.97
C GLY A 58 -2.34 -16.73 10.20
N ASN A 59 -3.53 -16.17 10.45
CA ASN A 59 -4.71 -16.46 9.64
C ASN A 59 -4.49 -16.00 8.19
N LYS A 60 -4.97 -16.81 7.26
CA LYS A 60 -4.98 -16.51 5.82
C LYS A 60 -6.40 -16.66 5.30
N THR A 61 -6.72 -15.87 4.30
CA THR A 61 -7.99 -15.97 3.57
C THR A 61 -7.75 -15.66 2.10
N THR A 62 -8.72 -15.99 1.26
CA THR A 62 -8.72 -15.62 -0.16
C THR A 62 -9.45 -14.29 -0.31
N VAL A 63 -8.82 -13.35 -0.99
CA VAL A 63 -9.47 -12.11 -1.40
C VAL A 63 -10.18 -12.36 -2.73
N GLY A 64 -11.39 -11.84 -2.88
CA GLY A 64 -12.10 -11.87 -4.16
C GLY A 64 -11.36 -11.06 -5.25
N PRO A 65 -11.88 -11.01 -6.49
CA PRO A 65 -11.28 -10.21 -7.54
C PRO A 65 -11.08 -8.75 -7.11
N VAL A 66 -9.88 -8.23 -7.35
CA VAL A 66 -9.49 -6.83 -7.08
C VAL A 66 -8.73 -6.31 -8.29
N SER A 67 -9.18 -5.18 -8.84
CA SER A 67 -8.41 -4.44 -9.83
C SER A 67 -7.37 -3.58 -9.10
N LEU A 68 -6.08 -3.83 -9.32
CA LEU A 68 -5.01 -3.01 -8.73
C LEU A 68 -5.07 -1.56 -9.22
N ASP A 69 -5.47 -1.33 -10.48
CA ASP A 69 -5.67 0.01 -11.04
C ASP A 69 -6.75 0.78 -10.27
N SER A 70 -7.79 0.08 -9.80
CA SER A 70 -8.85 0.70 -9.02
C SER A 70 -8.41 1.15 -7.61
N LEU A 71 -7.29 0.62 -7.11
CA LEU A 71 -6.72 1.00 -5.82
C LEU A 71 -5.77 2.20 -5.93
N LEU A 72 -5.41 2.60 -7.16
CA LEU A 72 -4.60 3.79 -7.40
C LEU A 72 -5.47 5.06 -7.34
N PRO A 73 -4.85 6.23 -7.07
CA PRO A 73 -5.51 7.51 -7.29
C PRO A 73 -5.99 7.64 -8.75
N PRO A 74 -6.95 8.53 -9.03
CA PRO A 74 -7.37 8.82 -10.40
C PRO A 74 -6.17 9.09 -11.32
N HIS A 75 -6.20 8.57 -12.55
CA HIS A 75 -5.10 8.67 -13.51
C HIS A 75 -4.60 10.11 -13.75
N CYS A 76 -5.51 11.09 -13.71
CA CYS A 76 -5.14 12.51 -13.82
C CYS A 76 -4.29 13.04 -12.66
N GLU A 77 -4.34 12.38 -11.50
CA GLU A 77 -3.64 12.76 -10.27
C GLU A 77 -2.31 12.01 -10.10
N LEU A 78 -2.08 10.92 -10.84
CA LEU A 78 -0.84 10.14 -10.81
C LEU A 78 0.41 10.93 -11.20
N LYS A 79 0.26 12.11 -11.81
CA LYS A 79 1.36 13.00 -12.18
C LYS A 79 1.88 13.85 -11.01
N LYS A 80 1.14 13.88 -9.90
CA LYS A 80 1.48 14.67 -8.71
C LYS A 80 2.00 13.75 -7.61
N TYR A 81 3.32 13.70 -7.49
CA TYR A 81 3.98 12.82 -6.52
C TYR A 81 5.33 13.39 -6.08
N PHE A 82 5.79 12.91 -4.93
CA PHE A 82 7.15 13.09 -4.43
C PHE A 82 7.95 11.82 -4.65
N ARG A 83 9.20 11.95 -5.11
CA ARG A 83 10.08 10.81 -5.40
C ARG A 83 11.43 10.98 -4.71
N TYR A 84 11.88 9.96 -4.00
CA TYR A 84 13.14 9.99 -3.27
C TYR A 84 13.72 8.58 -3.09
N ASN A 85 15.03 8.50 -2.84
CA ASN A 85 15.70 7.26 -2.46
C ASN A 85 15.54 7.06 -0.96
N GLY A 86 15.17 5.87 -0.52
CA GLY A 86 14.98 5.55 0.88
C GLY A 86 15.10 4.07 1.17
N SER A 87 14.53 3.66 2.31
CA SER A 87 14.63 2.29 2.82
C SER A 87 13.27 1.60 2.95
N LEU A 88 13.32 0.31 3.29
CA LEU A 88 12.15 -0.42 3.79
C LEU A 88 11.73 0.12 5.17
N THR A 89 10.42 0.25 5.41
CA THR A 89 9.87 0.65 6.72
C THR A 89 9.59 -0.55 7.64
N THR A 90 10.23 -1.68 7.38
CA THR A 90 10.14 -2.94 8.15
C THR A 90 11.55 -3.42 8.48
N PRO A 91 11.73 -4.32 9.47
CA PRO A 91 13.05 -4.73 9.94
C PRO A 91 14.04 -5.12 8.82
N ASN A 92 15.31 -4.82 9.05
CA ASN A 92 16.47 -4.77 8.12
C ASN A 92 16.67 -3.43 7.39
N CYS A 93 15.65 -2.56 7.32
CA CYS A 93 15.74 -1.14 6.92
C CYS A 93 16.64 -0.85 5.70
N SER A 94 16.70 -1.77 4.72
CA SER A 94 17.68 -1.69 3.63
C SER A 94 17.39 -0.50 2.72
N GLU A 95 18.40 0.35 2.49
CA GLU A 95 18.35 1.51 1.60
C GLU A 95 18.34 1.11 0.11
N SER A 96 17.30 0.41 -0.29
CA SER A 96 17.19 -0.24 -1.61
C SER A 96 15.92 0.17 -2.37
N VAL A 97 15.24 1.21 -1.87
CA VAL A 97 13.90 1.58 -2.31
C VAL A 97 13.90 2.94 -2.96
N ILE A 98 13.35 3.04 -4.17
CA ILE A 98 12.95 4.33 -4.72
C ILE A 98 11.45 4.54 -4.47
N TRP A 99 11.14 5.47 -3.58
CA TRP A 99 9.80 5.82 -3.17
C TRP A 99 9.11 6.72 -4.19
N THR A 100 7.79 6.53 -4.34
CA THR A 100 6.88 7.42 -5.05
C THR A 100 5.67 7.63 -4.17
N VAL A 101 5.50 8.80 -3.58
CA VAL A 101 4.39 9.12 -2.69
C VAL A 101 3.45 10.08 -3.41
N PHE A 102 2.21 9.66 -3.67
CA PHE A 102 1.23 10.51 -4.35
C PHE A 102 0.79 11.66 -3.45
N GLU A 103 0.66 12.86 -4.02
CA GLU A 103 0.27 14.07 -3.31
C GLU A 103 -1.18 13.97 -2.80
N ASN A 104 -2.06 13.40 -3.62
CA ASN A 104 -3.47 13.29 -3.31
C ASN A 104 -3.79 12.04 -2.48
N THR A 105 -4.68 12.22 -1.51
CA THR A 105 -5.12 11.16 -0.61
C THR A 105 -6.24 10.33 -1.23
N THR A 106 -6.26 9.04 -0.89
CA THR A 106 -7.40 8.19 -1.21
C THR A 106 -8.43 8.25 -0.09
N LYS A 107 -9.68 8.52 -0.45
CA LYS A 107 -10.79 8.66 0.51
C LYS A 107 -11.35 7.29 0.87
N LEU A 108 -11.45 7.01 2.17
CA LEU A 108 -12.09 5.82 2.74
C LEU A 108 -13.10 6.24 3.81
N SER A 109 -14.21 5.52 3.94
CA SER A 109 -15.18 5.84 4.99
C SER A 109 -14.69 5.48 6.38
N LYS A 110 -15.21 6.16 7.42
CA LYS A 110 -14.93 5.81 8.82
C LYS A 110 -15.21 4.34 9.18
N GLN A 111 -16.22 3.75 8.55
CA GLN A 111 -16.62 2.36 8.75
C GLN A 111 -15.71 1.37 8.02
N GLN A 112 -14.84 1.84 7.12
CA GLN A 112 -13.86 1.01 6.44
C GLN A 112 -12.67 0.78 7.39
N PRO A 113 -12.44 -0.46 7.85
CA PRO A 113 -11.61 -0.82 8.99
C PRO A 113 -10.19 -0.25 8.98
N GLY A 114 -9.61 0.07 7.82
CA GLY A 114 -8.22 0.53 7.68
C GLY A 114 -7.84 1.82 8.42
N ILE A 115 -8.79 2.56 9.02
CA ILE A 115 -8.51 3.78 9.77
C ILE A 115 -8.24 3.53 11.27
N HIS A 116 -8.65 2.37 11.82
CA HIS A 116 -8.69 2.17 13.27
C HIS A 116 -7.84 1.02 13.83
N TYR A 117 -7.04 0.32 13.00
CA TYR A 117 -6.13 -0.72 13.49
C TYR A 117 -4.76 -0.12 13.83
N SER A 118 -4.67 0.52 14.99
CA SER A 118 -3.44 0.47 15.77
C SER A 118 -3.35 -0.96 16.32
N PHE A 119 -2.38 -1.75 15.86
CA PHE A 119 -1.99 -2.96 16.58
C PHE A 119 -1.67 -2.55 18.03
N PRO A 120 -2.19 -3.26 19.05
CA PRO A 120 -1.71 -3.10 20.42
C PRO A 120 -0.23 -3.48 20.54
#